data_AF-A0A0W0SCC7-F1
#
_entry.id   AF-A0A0W0SCC7-F1
#
_cell.length_a   1.000
_cell.length_b   1.000
_cell.length_c   1.000
_cell.angle_alpha   90.00
_cell.angle_beta   90.00
_cell.angle_gamma   90.00
#
_symmetry.space_group_name_H-M   'P 1'
#
loop_
_entity.id
_entity.type
_entity.pdbx_description
1 polymer ?
#
loop_
_entity_poly.entity_id
_entity_poly.type
_entity_poly.pdbx_seq_one_letter_code
_entity_poly.pdbx_strand_id
1 'polypeptide(L)'
;MKRLNLSLLLILAYSGATYAAQRTVVCHMQGMEEAISFAVPSKMGDLPKIDFDYPVDVTRFSMRTGNLLLVAMDQDEKDRPRIFISAQLNKQSQKYIGQFMTDFGGNELQLDNGPVSCVVK
;
A
#
# COMPACT_ATOMS: atom_id res chain seq x y z
N MET A 1 -12.42 -60.66 9.65
CA MET A 1 -12.88 -59.25 9.60
C MET A 1 -12.05 -58.41 10.56
N LYS A 2 -11.09 -57.62 10.06
CA LYS A 2 -10.41 -56.49 10.72
C LYS A 2 -9.17 -56.15 9.89
N ARG A 3 -8.81 -54.87 9.83
CA ARG A 3 -7.59 -54.29 9.22
C ARG A 3 -7.72 -53.83 7.76
N LEU A 4 -8.78 -53.10 7.47
CA LEU A 4 -8.72 -52.01 6.49
C LEU A 4 -9.38 -50.82 7.20
N ASN A 5 -9.00 -49.58 6.91
CA ASN A 5 -9.57 -48.33 7.46
C ASN A 5 -8.79 -47.67 8.62
N LEU A 6 -7.46 -47.58 8.54
CA LEU A 6 -6.73 -46.56 9.34
C LEU A 6 -5.81 -45.66 8.52
N SER A 7 -5.58 -45.97 7.23
CA SER A 7 -4.64 -45.21 6.40
C SER A 7 -5.26 -44.03 5.64
N LEU A 8 -6.58 -43.89 5.63
CA LEU A 8 -7.28 -42.86 4.83
C LEU A 8 -7.56 -41.54 5.60
N LEU A 9 -7.34 -41.51 6.91
CA LEU A 9 -7.63 -40.33 7.75
C LEU A 9 -6.45 -39.37 7.91
N LEU A 10 -5.24 -39.70 7.45
CA LEU A 10 -4.07 -38.82 7.58
C LEU A 10 -3.87 -37.83 6.43
N ILE A 11 -4.67 -37.88 5.36
CA ILE A 11 -4.45 -37.07 4.15
C ILE A 11 -5.14 -35.68 4.24
N LEU A 12 -6.04 -35.45 5.20
CA LEU A 12 -6.82 -34.21 5.32
C LEU A 12 -6.23 -33.15 6.25
N ALA A 13 -5.07 -33.38 6.87
CA ALA A 13 -4.49 -32.48 7.88
C ALA A 13 -3.49 -31.44 7.35
N TYR A 14 -3.30 -31.33 6.03
CA TYR A 14 -2.30 -30.44 5.44
C TYR A 14 -2.89 -29.40 4.48
N SER A 15 -3.93 -28.69 4.92
CA SER A 15 -4.31 -27.40 4.34
C SER A 15 -3.74 -26.29 5.23
N GLY A 16 -2.41 -26.22 5.32
CA GLY A 16 -1.75 -25.07 5.91
C GLY A 16 -2.09 -23.85 5.06
N ALA A 17 -2.87 -22.93 5.61
CA ALA A 17 -3.09 -21.62 5.00
C ALA A 17 -1.72 -20.94 4.88
N THR A 18 -1.17 -20.95 3.67
CA THR A 18 0.03 -20.18 3.36
C THR A 18 -0.37 -18.71 3.38
N TYR A 19 -0.16 -18.04 4.52
CA TYR A 19 -0.19 -16.59 4.59
C TYR A 19 0.96 -16.07 3.75
N ALA A 20 0.68 -15.65 2.52
CA ALA A 20 1.62 -14.86 1.76
C ALA A 20 1.92 -13.60 2.58
N ALA A 21 3.20 -13.35 2.86
CA ALA A 21 3.62 -12.14 3.54
C ALA A 21 3.06 -10.92 2.78
N GLN A 22 2.34 -10.06 3.49
CA GLN A 22 1.72 -8.89 2.88
C GLN A 22 2.83 -7.93 2.45
N ARG A 23 2.90 -7.66 1.13
CA ARG A 23 3.90 -6.76 0.56
C ARG A 23 3.66 -5.33 1.04
N THR A 24 4.72 -4.59 1.29
CA THR A 24 4.65 -3.19 1.75
C THR A 24 5.28 -2.28 0.71
N VAL A 25 4.57 -1.23 0.32
CA VAL A 25 5.15 -0.14 -0.47
C VAL A 25 5.76 0.86 0.49
N VAL A 26 7.00 1.27 0.23
CA VAL A 26 7.69 2.34 0.97
C VAL A 26 8.09 3.41 -0.03
N CYS A 27 7.57 4.62 0.15
CA CYS A 27 7.76 5.78 -0.73
C CYS A 27 8.63 6.83 -0.05
N HIS A 28 9.78 7.14 -0.66
CA HIS A 28 10.64 8.24 -0.25
C HIS A 28 10.35 9.47 -1.10
N MET A 29 9.98 10.56 -0.45
CA MET A 29 9.60 11.83 -1.09
C MET A 29 10.77 12.81 -0.99
N GLN A 30 11.04 13.55 -2.06
CA GLN A 30 12.10 14.56 -2.04
C GLN A 30 11.79 15.65 -1.01
N GLY A 31 12.76 15.97 -0.15
CA GLY A 31 12.64 17.04 0.84
C GLY A 31 11.97 16.60 2.15
N MET A 32 11.58 15.34 2.26
CA MET A 32 10.98 14.78 3.47
C MET A 32 11.88 13.71 4.09
N GLU A 33 12.06 13.78 5.41
CA GLU A 33 12.87 12.80 6.14
C GLU A 33 12.15 11.44 6.28
N GLU A 34 10.85 11.49 6.50
CA GLU A 34 10.03 10.30 6.72
C GLU A 34 9.45 9.74 5.42
N ALA A 35 9.42 8.42 5.32
CA ALA A 35 8.84 7.70 4.20
C ALA A 35 7.39 7.34 4.49
N ILE A 36 6.50 7.55 3.52
CA ILE A 36 5.14 7.00 3.59
C ILE A 36 5.22 5.51 3.27
N SER A 37 4.62 4.69 4.12
CA SER A 37 4.53 3.24 3.90
C SER A 37 3.11 2.73 4.04
N PHE A 38 2.77 1.73 3.25
CA PHE A 38 1.47 1.09 3.31
C PHE A 38 1.52 -0.33 2.78
N ALA A 39 0.69 -1.18 3.34
CA ALA A 39 0.58 -2.56 2.93
C ALA A 39 -0.26 -2.66 1.64
N VAL A 40 0.21 -3.41 0.64
CA VAL A 40 -0.54 -3.68 -0.58
C VAL A 40 -1.77 -4.52 -0.21
N PRO A 41 -2.99 -4.08 -0.57
CA PRO A 41 -4.18 -4.86 -0.32
C PRO A 41 -4.14 -6.21 -1.05
N SER A 42 -4.59 -7.27 -0.39
CA SER A 42 -4.61 -8.63 -0.94
C SER A 42 -5.72 -8.85 -1.96
N LYS A 43 -6.76 -8.01 -1.94
CA LYS A 43 -7.88 -8.05 -2.86
C LYS A 43 -7.94 -6.82 -3.73
N MET A 44 -8.35 -7.03 -4.97
CA MET A 44 -8.55 -5.97 -5.93
C MET A 44 -9.72 -5.08 -5.52
N GLY A 45 -9.49 -3.76 -5.44
CA GLY A 45 -10.52 -2.78 -5.06
C GLY A 45 -10.48 -2.39 -3.58
N ASP A 46 -9.79 -3.16 -2.74
CA ASP A 46 -9.51 -2.77 -1.36
C ASP A 46 -8.53 -1.59 -1.35
N LEU A 47 -8.63 -0.76 -0.31
CA LEU A 47 -7.85 0.44 -0.12
C LEU A 47 -6.84 0.22 1.02
N PRO A 48 -5.56 0.59 0.83
CA PRO A 48 -4.57 0.49 1.90
C PRO A 48 -4.91 1.45 3.04
N LYS A 49 -4.41 1.15 4.23
CA LYS A 49 -4.32 2.11 5.32
C LYS A 49 -2.94 2.73 5.32
N ILE A 50 -2.87 4.03 5.62
CA ILE A 50 -1.62 4.78 5.70
C ILE A 50 -1.52 5.33 7.11
N ASP A 51 -0.33 5.18 7.69
CA ASP A 51 0.03 5.89 8.91
C ASP A 51 0.52 7.29 8.50
N PHE A 52 -0.17 8.31 8.99
CA PHE A 52 0.06 9.71 8.67
C PHE A 52 -0.26 10.53 9.91
N ASP A 53 0.44 11.65 10.11
CA ASP A 53 0.29 12.48 11.32
C ASP A 53 -1.15 12.94 11.56
N TYR A 54 -1.93 13.04 10.48
CA TYR A 54 -3.34 13.36 10.51
C TYR A 54 -4.18 12.17 10.02
N PRO A 55 -5.40 11.96 10.55
CA PRO A 55 -6.27 10.90 10.06
C PRO A 55 -6.62 11.08 8.58
N VAL A 56 -6.32 10.05 7.78
CA VAL A 56 -6.58 10.04 6.34
C VAL A 56 -7.32 8.78 5.90
N ASP A 57 -8.21 8.96 4.93
CA ASP A 57 -8.87 7.87 4.22
C ASP A 57 -8.35 7.80 2.78
N VAL A 58 -7.77 6.66 2.41
CA VAL A 58 -7.42 6.40 1.01
C VAL A 58 -8.72 6.26 0.23
N THR A 59 -8.92 7.13 -0.77
CA THR A 59 -10.11 7.10 -1.62
C THR A 59 -9.83 6.50 -2.99
N ARG A 60 -8.58 6.53 -3.45
CA ARG A 60 -8.15 5.90 -4.70
C ARG A 60 -6.82 5.18 -4.49
N PHE A 61 -6.78 3.93 -4.91
CA PHE A 61 -5.56 3.15 -4.97
C PHE A 61 -5.53 2.33 -6.25
N SER A 62 -4.38 2.32 -6.93
CA SER A 62 -4.13 1.44 -8.06
C SER A 62 -2.66 1.08 -8.09
N MET A 63 -2.39 -0.21 -8.20
CA MET A 63 -1.05 -0.73 -8.43
C MET A 63 -1.10 -1.78 -9.54
N ARG A 64 -1.28 -1.33 -10.78
CA ARG A 64 -1.50 -2.21 -11.95
C ARG A 64 -0.62 -1.80 -13.13
N THR A 65 -0.14 -2.80 -13.85
CA THR A 65 0.60 -2.62 -15.12
C THR A 65 1.80 -1.68 -14.96
N GLY A 66 2.49 -1.78 -13.82
CA GLY A 66 3.63 -0.93 -13.51
C GLY A 66 3.26 0.52 -13.16
N ASN A 67 2.00 0.85 -12.88
CA ASN A 67 1.60 2.15 -12.36
C ASN A 67 1.27 2.02 -10.87
N LEU A 68 1.61 3.05 -10.10
CA LEU A 68 1.22 3.28 -8.72
C LEU A 68 0.44 4.59 -8.66
N LEU A 69 -0.78 4.54 -8.18
CA LEU A 69 -1.61 5.69 -7.84
C LEU A 69 -2.12 5.52 -6.42
N LEU A 70 -1.98 6.56 -5.61
CA LEU A 70 -2.55 6.64 -4.28
C LEU A 70 -3.08 8.06 -4.06
N VAL A 71 -4.32 8.15 -3.60
CA VAL A 71 -4.95 9.40 -3.17
C VAL A 71 -5.60 9.16 -1.82
N ALA A 72 -5.19 9.93 -0.83
CA ALA A 72 -5.80 9.95 0.49
C ALA A 72 -6.34 11.35 0.79
N MET A 73 -7.57 11.37 1.30
CA MET A 73 -8.26 12.59 1.72
C MET A 73 -8.20 12.69 3.23
N ASP A 74 -8.34 13.90 3.75
CA ASP A 74 -8.62 14.11 5.15
C ASP A 74 -9.90 13.35 5.55
N GLN A 75 -9.88 12.73 6.75
CA GLN A 75 -11.02 11.94 7.22
C GLN A 75 -12.25 12.82 7.52
N ASP A 76 -12.04 14.03 8.04
CA ASP A 76 -13.09 14.95 8.45
C ASP A 76 -13.46 15.90 7.29
N GLU A 77 -12.47 16.37 6.51
CA GLU A 77 -12.62 17.26 5.37
C GLU A 77 -12.43 16.52 4.03
N LYS A 78 -13.48 15.80 3.60
CA LYS A 78 -13.41 14.81 2.51
C LYS A 78 -13.01 15.35 1.13
N ASP A 79 -13.04 16.66 0.92
CA ASP A 79 -12.61 17.36 -0.29
C ASP A 79 -11.16 17.87 -0.22
N ARG A 80 -10.51 17.74 0.94
CA ARG A 80 -9.11 18.12 1.15
C ARG A 80 -8.16 16.93 0.92
N PRO A 81 -7.40 16.90 -0.19
CA PRO A 81 -6.41 15.86 -0.42
C PRO A 81 -5.21 16.06 0.50
N ARG A 82 -4.85 15.00 1.23
CA ARG A 82 -3.71 14.98 2.16
C ARG A 82 -2.49 14.31 1.55
N ILE A 83 -2.70 13.31 0.71
CA ILE A 83 -1.63 12.55 0.08
C ILE A 83 -2.03 12.27 -1.36
N PHE A 84 -1.15 12.59 -2.30
CA PHE A 84 -1.23 12.20 -3.69
C PHE A 84 0.11 11.62 -4.11
N ILE A 85 0.11 10.39 -4.63
CA ILE A 85 1.29 9.75 -5.21
C ILE A 85 0.91 9.18 -6.56
N SER A 86 1.67 9.53 -7.60
CA SER A 86 1.54 8.97 -8.94
C SER A 86 2.92 8.63 -9.49
N ALA A 87 3.17 7.35 -9.72
CA ALA A 87 4.48 6.85 -10.09
C ALA A 87 4.40 5.64 -11.05
N GLN A 88 5.47 5.43 -11.81
CA GLN A 88 5.59 4.34 -12.77
C GLN A 88 6.82 3.49 -12.47
N LEU A 89 6.70 2.18 -12.66
CA LEU A 89 7.77 1.22 -12.45
C LEU A 89 8.88 1.44 -13.48
N ASN A 90 10.01 1.92 -13.01
CA ASN A 90 11.26 1.89 -13.76
C ASN A 90 11.81 0.45 -13.74
N LYS A 91 11.83 -0.19 -14.90
CA LYS A 91 12.27 -1.60 -15.04
C LYS A 91 13.77 -1.80 -14.77
N GLN A 92 14.59 -0.77 -14.90
CA GLN A 92 16.03 -0.88 -14.67
C GLN A 92 16.34 -0.85 -13.16
N SER A 93 15.72 0.09 -12.43
CA SER A 93 15.94 0.24 -10.99
C SER A 93 15.02 -0.61 -10.12
N GLN A 94 13.95 -1.19 -10.71
CA GLN A 94 12.87 -1.89 -10.00
C GLN A 94 12.19 -1.02 -8.93
N LYS A 95 12.14 0.30 -9.17
CA LYS A 95 11.46 1.28 -8.31
C LYS A 95 10.33 1.97 -9.05
N TYR A 96 9.28 2.34 -8.35
CA TYR A 96 8.28 3.26 -8.86
C TYR A 96 8.81 4.69 -8.72
N ILE A 97 8.96 5.40 -9.83
CA ILE A 97 9.45 6.79 -9.87
C ILE A 97 8.32 7.68 -10.37
N GLY A 98 8.10 8.81 -9.71
CA GLY A 98 6.97 9.67 -10.04
C GLY A 98 6.98 11.00 -9.31
N GLN A 99 5.78 11.50 -9.03
CA GLN A 99 5.54 12.74 -8.30
C GLN A 99 4.65 12.47 -7.09
N PHE A 100 4.80 13.31 -6.07
CA PHE A 100 3.91 13.38 -4.91
C PHE A 100 3.41 14.81 -4.69
N MET A 101 2.31 14.91 -3.96
CA MET A 101 1.91 16.08 -3.19
C MET A 101 1.41 15.59 -1.82
N THR A 102 1.72 16.34 -0.77
CA THR A 102 1.22 16.10 0.59
C THR A 102 0.77 17.40 1.22
N ASP A 103 -0.21 17.32 2.13
CA ASP A 103 -0.65 18.42 2.97
C ASP A 103 -0.47 18.09 4.45
N PHE A 104 0.56 18.64 5.08
CA PHE A 104 0.90 18.45 6.50
C PHE A 104 0.35 19.55 7.42
N GLY A 105 -0.40 20.50 6.88
CA GLY A 105 -0.89 21.60 7.69
C GLY A 105 -2.10 21.15 8.50
N GLY A 106 -2.16 21.36 9.81
CA GLY A 106 -3.32 20.95 10.61
C GLY A 106 -4.59 21.69 10.19
N ASN A 107 -4.77 22.89 10.76
CA ASN A 107 -5.89 23.79 10.45
C ASN A 107 -5.62 24.72 9.26
N GLU A 108 -4.40 24.73 8.75
CA GLU A 108 -3.96 25.51 7.59
C GLU A 108 -3.42 24.57 6.52
N LEU A 109 -3.19 25.07 5.29
CA LEU A 109 -2.58 24.29 4.22
C LEU A 109 -1.05 24.36 4.33
N GLN A 110 -0.39 23.20 4.31
CA GLN A 110 1.06 23.11 4.16
C GLN A 110 1.36 22.10 3.06
N LEU A 111 1.45 22.61 1.83
CA LEU A 111 1.63 21.79 0.65
C LEU A 111 3.10 21.58 0.34
N ASP A 112 3.51 20.32 0.32
CA ASP A 112 4.81 19.87 -0.16
C ASP A 112 4.61 19.01 -1.40
N ASN A 113 5.51 19.13 -2.39
CA ASN A 113 5.42 18.34 -3.61
C ASN A 113 6.79 18.11 -4.25
N GLY A 114 6.86 17.09 -5.09
CA GLY A 114 8.07 16.84 -5.87
C GLY A 114 8.22 15.38 -6.30
N PRO A 115 9.43 14.98 -6.66
CA PRO A 115 9.75 13.61 -7.01
C PRO A 115 9.54 12.62 -5.85
N VAL A 116 9.06 11.43 -6.19
CA VAL A 116 8.93 10.30 -5.25
C VAL A 116 9.56 9.05 -5.84
N SER A 117 10.18 8.24 -4.97
CA SER A 117 10.72 6.92 -5.28
C SER A 117 10.15 5.87 -4.32
N CYS A 118 9.33 4.95 -4.83
CA CYS A 118 8.77 3.87 -4.04
C CYS A 118 9.36 2.49 -4.35
N VAL A 119 9.54 1.68 -3.32
CA VAL A 119 9.97 0.28 -3.40
C VAL A 119 8.89 -0.63 -2.82
N VAL A 120 8.75 -1.83 -3.39
CA VAL A 120 7.89 -2.88 -2.86
C VAL A 120 8.78 -3.85 -2.10
N LYS A 121 8.55 -3.99 -0.79
CA LYS A 121 9.25 -4.91 0.11
C LYS A 121 8.36 -6.10 0.46
#